data_AF-A0A954RJ59-F1
#
_entry.id   AF-A0A954RJ59-F1
#
_cell.length_a   1.000
_cell.length_b   1.000
_cell.length_c   1.000
_cell.angle_alpha   90.00
_cell.angle_beta   90.00
_cell.angle_gamma   90.00
#
_symmetry.space_group_name_H-M   'P 1'
#
loop_
_entity.id
_entity.type
_entity.pdbx_description
1 polymer ?
#
loop_
_entity_poly.entity_id
_entity_poly.type
_entity_poly.pdbx_seq_one_letter_code
_entity_poly.pdbx_strand_id
1 'polypeptide(L)'
;MLKWFISHSDRKKLAKGLVGYAPDLAHNFVKRPELSAKDRRGVFVPVVVHRPECHLLCSPGTLLPVEWRRGPHSARLPSKLIASADDVRATIAQSATLSERERVELRDAEWGLHWARPEWAEFDFTDLNLSTESAWAPLAVGLIACLRNGELSEHLFVTGYWDTQRPIAIWDVTAEGFTTKLLTALEFGLTKFVVPPGRLEQAKQVFNKYQQSEIELLVLLQGSDTDNCDLAKAVMPAVNLGGVEPKWEEGCETDEAWVASAQNWYLHSSRPKSTDFYGRELLRPIARLLRGQIDNVTCLQGWRPDHLVTIASTAEELIPLAISVFDPKRCTLFATRDVEIKKSVDAAKGWLEDRDRALRLRLRTIDIVRLENDISALSTMTQRVRHLERLNVDGCSGILLDLTPGRRVMQMAVLEGARQGDRIACWWHNTDPITRRSVPFTEQPLVWEVKSDRLL
;
A
#
# COMPACT_ATOMS: atom_id res chain seq x y z
N MET A 1 -38.95 -21.42 -7.44
CA MET A 1 -38.69 -20.68 -6.19
C MET A 1 -38.49 -21.69 -5.04
N LEU A 2 -37.46 -22.53 -5.15
CA LEU A 2 -37.16 -23.61 -4.20
C LEU A 2 -36.04 -23.14 -3.26
N LYS A 3 -36.38 -22.97 -1.98
CA LYS A 3 -35.44 -22.67 -0.89
C LYS A 3 -34.61 -23.94 -0.60
N TRP A 4 -33.41 -24.01 -1.16
CA TRP A 4 -32.32 -24.81 -0.60
C TRP A 4 -31.35 -23.87 0.12
N PHE A 5 -31.81 -23.34 1.24
CA PHE A 5 -30.91 -22.78 2.25
C PHE A 5 -30.81 -23.84 3.34
N ILE A 6 -29.64 -24.46 3.51
CA ILE A 6 -29.34 -25.12 4.78
C ILE A 6 -29.24 -23.97 5.78
N SER A 7 -30.32 -23.76 6.51
CA SER A 7 -30.40 -22.71 7.51
C SER A 7 -29.31 -22.93 8.58
N HIS A 8 -28.89 -21.89 9.29
CA HIS A 8 -27.93 -22.03 10.39
C HIS A 8 -28.40 -23.07 11.44
N SER A 9 -29.72 -23.32 11.56
CA SER A 9 -30.27 -24.38 12.41
C SER A 9 -30.14 -25.79 11.80
N ASP A 10 -30.12 -25.93 10.47
CA ASP A 10 -29.86 -27.22 9.81
C ASP A 10 -28.36 -27.57 9.81
N ARG A 11 -27.46 -26.58 9.72
CA ARG A 11 -26.02 -26.79 9.98
C ARG A 11 -25.79 -27.28 11.41
N LYS A 12 -26.53 -26.76 12.40
CA LYS A 12 -26.50 -27.27 13.79
C LYS A 12 -27.06 -28.69 13.93
N LYS A 13 -28.04 -29.10 13.10
CA LYS A 13 -28.55 -30.48 13.09
C LYS A 13 -27.56 -31.47 12.46
N LEU A 14 -26.93 -31.10 11.35
CA LEU A 14 -25.85 -31.89 10.72
C LEU A 14 -24.62 -31.99 11.63
N ALA A 15 -24.23 -30.87 12.26
CA ALA A 15 -23.19 -30.85 13.29
C ALA A 15 -23.53 -31.78 14.46
N LYS A 16 -24.79 -31.81 14.94
CA LYS A 16 -25.25 -32.77 15.96
C LYS A 16 -25.10 -34.24 15.54
N GLY A 17 -25.23 -34.57 14.25
CA GLY A 17 -24.95 -35.91 13.72
C GLY A 17 -23.46 -36.24 13.65
N LEU A 18 -22.62 -35.24 13.33
CA LEU A 18 -21.16 -35.36 13.29
C LEU A 18 -20.51 -35.39 14.69
N VAL A 19 -21.15 -34.81 15.71
CA VAL A 19 -20.68 -34.82 17.12
C VAL A 19 -20.47 -36.24 17.66
N GLY A 20 -21.15 -37.24 17.11
CA GLY A 20 -20.95 -38.65 17.47
C GLY A 20 -19.70 -39.32 16.85
N TYR A 21 -19.13 -38.75 15.78
CA TYR A 21 -18.03 -39.35 15.02
C TYR A 21 -16.75 -38.50 15.00
N ALA A 22 -16.88 -37.17 15.05
CA ALA A 22 -15.78 -36.22 15.11
C ALA A 22 -16.24 -34.85 15.71
N PRO A 23 -16.35 -34.74 17.05
CA PRO A 23 -16.90 -33.56 17.71
C PRO A 23 -16.11 -32.26 17.49
N ASP A 24 -14.79 -32.34 17.34
CA ASP A 24 -13.93 -31.18 17.09
C ASP A 24 -14.15 -30.59 15.68
N LEU A 25 -14.45 -31.46 14.70
CA LEU A 25 -14.77 -31.06 13.34
C LEU A 25 -16.09 -30.30 13.26
N ALA A 26 -17.12 -30.81 13.93
CA ALA A 26 -18.43 -30.15 13.99
C ALA A 26 -18.34 -28.75 14.64
N HIS A 27 -17.47 -28.58 15.64
CA HIS A 27 -17.32 -27.29 16.33
C HIS A 27 -16.57 -26.24 15.50
N ASN A 28 -15.52 -26.65 14.76
CA ASN A 28 -14.75 -25.77 13.89
C ASN A 28 -15.51 -25.35 12.62
N PHE A 29 -16.48 -26.16 12.17
CA PHE A 29 -17.36 -25.84 11.03
C PHE A 29 -18.45 -24.79 11.34
N VAL A 30 -18.85 -24.66 12.60
CA VAL A 30 -19.88 -23.69 13.02
C VAL A 30 -19.28 -22.31 13.30
N LYS A 31 -17.99 -22.24 13.64
CA LYS A 31 -17.27 -20.96 13.75
C LYS A 31 -17.05 -20.40 12.34
N ARG A 32 -17.29 -19.09 12.18
CA ARG A 32 -16.96 -18.38 10.94
C ARG A 32 -15.50 -18.65 10.60
N PRO A 33 -15.17 -19.01 9.35
CA PRO A 33 -13.78 -19.14 8.93
C PRO A 33 -13.12 -17.77 9.00
N GLU A 34 -12.43 -17.50 10.11
CA GLU A 34 -11.49 -16.38 10.21
C GLU A 34 -10.17 -16.86 9.60
N LEU A 35 -9.58 -16.08 8.70
CA LEU A 35 -8.16 -16.26 8.39
C LEU A 35 -7.45 -15.87 9.68
N SER A 36 -6.53 -16.70 10.19
CA SER A 36 -5.88 -16.31 11.44
C SER A 36 -5.12 -14.99 11.20
N ALA A 37 -4.97 -14.17 12.23
CA ALA A 37 -4.15 -12.95 12.12
C ALA A 37 -2.70 -13.24 11.69
N LYS A 38 -2.26 -14.51 11.69
CA LYS A 38 -0.97 -14.99 11.19
C LYS A 38 -0.99 -15.37 9.70
N ASP A 39 -2.16 -15.50 9.07
CA ASP A 39 -2.36 -15.95 7.68
C ASP A 39 -2.74 -14.79 6.74
N ARG A 40 -2.22 -13.58 6.99
CA ARG A 40 -2.56 -12.35 6.24
C ARG A 40 -2.07 -12.32 4.78
N ARG A 41 -1.52 -13.42 4.28
CA ARG A 41 -1.15 -13.59 2.86
C ARG A 41 -2.16 -14.45 2.09
N GLY A 42 -3.16 -14.99 2.79
CA GLY A 42 -4.23 -15.77 2.18
C GLY A 42 -5.27 -14.93 1.43
N VAL A 43 -5.92 -15.57 0.47
CA VAL A 43 -7.08 -15.07 -0.25
C VAL A 43 -8.21 -16.09 -0.18
N PHE A 44 -9.44 -15.59 -0.17
CA PHE A 44 -10.62 -16.43 -0.36
C PHE A 44 -10.92 -16.58 -1.85
N VAL A 45 -10.84 -17.81 -2.36
CA VAL A 45 -11.18 -18.12 -3.75
C VAL A 45 -12.64 -18.59 -3.82
N PRO A 46 -13.53 -17.82 -4.48
CA PRO A 46 -14.92 -18.20 -4.63
C PRO A 46 -15.08 -19.24 -5.72
N VAL A 47 -15.63 -20.39 -5.36
CA VAL A 47 -15.89 -21.50 -6.28
C VAL A 47 -17.33 -21.97 -6.18
N VAL A 48 -17.80 -22.61 -7.25
CA VAL A 48 -19.05 -23.37 -7.24
C VAL A 48 -18.70 -24.85 -7.20
N VAL A 49 -19.26 -25.57 -6.23
CA VAL A 49 -19.09 -27.02 -6.11
C VAL A 49 -20.20 -27.70 -6.88
N HIS A 50 -19.83 -28.54 -7.86
CA HIS A 50 -20.80 -29.37 -8.55
C HIS A 50 -21.16 -30.58 -7.69
N ARG A 51 -22.46 -30.88 -7.58
CA ARG A 51 -22.99 -31.94 -6.70
C ARG A 51 -22.58 -31.76 -5.23
N PRO A 52 -22.91 -30.61 -4.60
CA PRO A 52 -22.54 -30.34 -3.20
C PRO A 52 -23.12 -31.39 -2.23
N GLU A 53 -24.18 -32.09 -2.59
CA GLU A 53 -24.75 -33.21 -1.83
C GLU A 53 -23.77 -34.36 -1.60
N CYS A 54 -22.75 -34.52 -2.45
CA CYS A 54 -21.70 -35.53 -2.29
C CYS A 54 -20.59 -35.06 -1.34
N HIS A 55 -20.59 -33.79 -0.94
CA HIS A 55 -19.53 -33.17 -0.15
C HIS A 55 -20.13 -32.45 1.06
N LEU A 56 -20.21 -33.15 2.20
CA LEU A 56 -20.78 -32.63 3.46
C LEU A 56 -20.19 -31.29 3.93
N LEU A 57 -19.01 -30.93 3.42
CA LEU A 57 -18.23 -29.75 3.81
C LEU A 57 -18.47 -28.52 2.90
N CYS A 58 -19.20 -28.65 1.80
CA CYS A 58 -19.32 -27.59 0.80
C CYS A 58 -20.77 -27.19 0.53
N SER A 59 -21.07 -25.90 0.68
CA SER A 59 -22.27 -25.30 0.07
C SER A 59 -22.10 -25.15 -1.45
N PRO A 60 -23.21 -25.01 -2.22
CA PRO A 60 -23.14 -24.81 -3.67
C PRO A 60 -22.18 -23.69 -4.09
N GLY A 61 -22.16 -22.56 -3.36
CA GLY A 61 -21.07 -21.60 -3.39
C GLY A 61 -20.23 -21.74 -2.13
N THR A 62 -18.91 -21.84 -2.27
CA THR A 62 -17.98 -21.89 -1.14
C THR A 62 -16.77 -20.99 -1.38
N LEU A 63 -16.10 -20.61 -0.30
CA LEU A 63 -14.85 -19.86 -0.34
C LEU A 63 -13.72 -20.78 0.13
N LEU A 64 -12.74 -21.00 -0.74
CA LEU A 64 -11.56 -21.79 -0.43
C LEU A 64 -10.45 -20.85 0.08
N PRO A 65 -9.98 -20.99 1.33
CA PRO A 65 -8.90 -20.18 1.87
C PRO A 65 -7.56 -20.72 1.39
N VAL A 66 -6.90 -20.01 0.47
CA VAL A 66 -5.62 -20.42 -0.12
C VAL A 66 -4.60 -19.31 -0.05
N GLU A 67 -3.33 -19.66 -0.13
CA GLU A 67 -2.24 -18.69 -0.19
C GLU A 67 -1.11 -19.17 -1.11
N TRP A 68 -0.32 -18.21 -1.58
CA TRP A 68 0.88 -18.51 -2.36
C TRP A 68 2.08 -18.67 -1.44
N ARG A 69 2.83 -19.76 -1.61
CA ARG A 69 4.11 -19.99 -0.91
C ARG A 69 5.18 -20.39 -1.91
N ARG A 70 6.44 -20.26 -1.50
CA ARG A 70 7.56 -20.82 -2.27
C ARG A 70 7.56 -22.35 -2.12
N GLY A 71 7.76 -23.04 -3.24
CA GLY A 71 7.68 -24.49 -3.38
C GLY A 71 6.54 -24.93 -4.30
N PRO A 72 6.37 -26.24 -4.49
CA PRO A 72 5.32 -26.80 -5.34
C PRO A 72 3.92 -26.64 -4.70
N HIS A 73 2.87 -26.73 -5.53
CA HIS A 73 1.49 -26.75 -5.04
C HIS A 73 1.26 -27.85 -4.00
N SER A 74 0.39 -27.57 -3.03
CA SER A 74 -0.11 -28.60 -2.11
C SER A 74 -0.83 -29.71 -2.89
N ALA A 75 -0.38 -30.95 -2.72
CA ALA A 75 -0.93 -32.12 -3.42
C ALA A 75 -2.40 -32.42 -3.08
N ARG A 76 -2.94 -31.81 -2.01
CA ARG A 76 -4.32 -32.01 -1.55
C ARG A 76 -5.31 -30.97 -2.09
N LEU A 77 -4.84 -30.05 -2.94
CA LEU A 77 -5.72 -29.06 -3.59
C LEU A 77 -6.48 -29.67 -4.77
N PRO A 78 -7.68 -29.15 -5.10
CA PRO A 78 -8.39 -29.54 -6.31
C PRO A 78 -7.54 -29.28 -7.57
N SER A 79 -7.44 -30.26 -8.46
CA SER A 79 -6.61 -30.18 -9.68
C SER A 79 -6.97 -28.99 -10.58
N LYS A 80 -8.26 -28.68 -10.73
CA LYS A 80 -8.73 -27.51 -11.48
C LYS A 80 -8.28 -26.17 -10.89
N LEU A 81 -8.16 -26.11 -9.57
CA LEU A 81 -7.69 -24.90 -8.88
C LEU A 81 -6.18 -24.72 -9.09
N ILE A 82 -5.41 -25.82 -9.04
CA ILE A 82 -3.98 -25.81 -9.37
C ILE A 82 -3.77 -25.32 -10.80
N ALA A 83 -4.50 -25.87 -11.78
CA ALA A 83 -4.41 -25.44 -13.18
C ALA A 83 -4.73 -23.93 -13.34
N SER A 84 -5.76 -23.44 -12.65
CA SER A 84 -6.10 -22.00 -12.68
C SER A 84 -5.00 -21.14 -12.06
N ALA A 85 -4.32 -21.63 -11.01
CA ALA A 85 -3.21 -20.94 -10.39
C ALA A 85 -1.98 -20.89 -11.32
N ASP A 86 -1.66 -22.00 -11.99
CA ASP A 86 -0.60 -22.05 -13.00
C ASP A 86 -0.85 -21.08 -14.15
N ASP A 87 -2.08 -21.02 -14.68
CA ASP A 87 -2.45 -20.10 -15.75
C ASP A 87 -2.30 -18.63 -15.31
N VAL A 88 -2.77 -18.30 -14.10
CA VAL A 88 -2.61 -16.97 -13.50
C VAL A 88 -1.13 -16.61 -13.35
N ARG A 89 -0.31 -17.53 -12.82
CA ARG A 89 1.13 -17.35 -12.65
C ARG A 89 1.81 -17.08 -13.99
N ALA A 90 1.54 -17.90 -14.99
CA ALA A 90 2.09 -17.76 -16.34
C ALA A 90 1.66 -16.44 -17.01
N THR A 91 0.42 -16.02 -16.79
CA THR A 91 -0.09 -14.74 -17.32
C THR A 91 0.55 -13.54 -16.61
N ILE A 92 0.67 -13.56 -15.29
CA ILE A 92 1.30 -12.49 -14.50
C ILE A 92 2.79 -12.36 -14.84
N ALA A 93 3.49 -13.47 -15.13
CA ALA A 93 4.90 -13.44 -15.53
C ALA A 93 5.17 -12.63 -16.81
N GLN A 94 4.15 -12.41 -17.65
CA GLN A 94 4.23 -11.62 -18.88
C GLN A 94 3.92 -10.13 -18.65
N SER A 95 3.58 -9.74 -17.42
CA SER A 95 3.14 -8.38 -17.10
C SER A 95 4.26 -7.34 -17.24
N ALA A 96 3.95 -6.26 -17.97
CA ALA A 96 4.81 -5.10 -18.09
C ALA A 96 4.87 -4.29 -16.77
N THR A 97 3.84 -4.40 -15.94
CA THR A 97 3.69 -3.69 -14.66
C THR A 97 4.56 -4.26 -13.54
N LEU A 98 5.03 -5.51 -13.66
CA LEU A 98 5.99 -6.05 -12.69
C LEU A 98 7.35 -5.38 -12.82
N SER A 99 7.95 -5.06 -11.67
CA SER A 99 9.37 -4.70 -11.57
C SER A 99 10.25 -5.88 -11.98
N GLU A 100 11.50 -5.59 -12.37
CA GLU A 100 12.45 -6.63 -12.75
C GLU A 100 12.67 -7.64 -11.61
N ARG A 101 12.73 -7.16 -10.35
CA ARG A 101 12.83 -8.02 -9.17
C ARG A 101 11.67 -9.00 -9.07
N GLU A 102 10.43 -8.54 -9.22
CA GLU A 102 9.24 -9.39 -9.15
C GLU A 102 9.21 -10.43 -10.28
N ARG A 103 9.63 -10.05 -11.50
CA ARG A 103 9.74 -11.00 -12.62
C ARG A 103 10.79 -12.07 -12.40
N VAL A 104 11.96 -11.67 -11.90
CA VAL A 104 13.04 -12.59 -11.53
C VAL A 104 12.55 -13.54 -10.44
N GLU A 105 11.90 -13.02 -9.40
CA GLU A 105 11.35 -13.83 -8.31
C GLU A 105 10.28 -14.81 -8.78
N LEU A 106 9.40 -14.41 -9.70
CA LEU A 106 8.36 -15.28 -10.24
C LEU A 106 8.90 -16.36 -11.19
N ARG A 107 10.00 -16.09 -11.89
CA ARG A 107 10.65 -17.01 -12.83
C ARG A 107 11.57 -18.01 -12.11
N ASP A 108 12.35 -17.52 -11.15
CA ASP A 108 13.45 -18.28 -10.55
C ASP A 108 13.00 -19.02 -9.27
N ALA A 109 11.95 -18.55 -8.58
CA ALA A 109 11.36 -19.27 -7.46
C ALA A 109 10.14 -20.06 -7.91
N GLU A 110 10.05 -21.32 -7.49
CA GLU A 110 8.83 -22.08 -7.61
C GLU A 110 7.77 -21.47 -6.67
N TRP A 111 6.68 -20.95 -7.22
CA TRP A 111 5.52 -20.48 -6.45
C TRP A 111 4.36 -21.45 -6.60
N GLY A 112 3.87 -21.95 -5.46
CA GLY A 112 2.81 -22.93 -5.36
C GLY A 112 1.67 -22.43 -4.48
N LEU A 113 0.48 -22.96 -4.75
CA LEU A 113 -0.73 -22.69 -3.97
C LEU A 113 -0.81 -23.67 -2.80
N HIS A 114 -1.15 -23.18 -1.61
CA HIS A 114 -1.36 -23.97 -0.40
C HIS A 114 -2.65 -23.56 0.29
N TRP A 115 -3.13 -24.39 1.21
CA TRP A 115 -4.19 -23.98 2.12
C TRP A 115 -3.67 -22.91 3.07
N ALA A 116 -4.37 -21.78 3.13
CA ALA A 116 -4.03 -20.71 4.09
C ALA A 116 -4.32 -21.14 5.54
N ARG A 117 -5.16 -22.17 5.71
CA ARG A 117 -5.53 -22.72 7.01
C ARG A 117 -4.89 -24.08 7.24
N PRO A 118 -4.09 -24.27 8.30
CA PRO A 118 -3.47 -25.57 8.61
C PRO A 118 -4.49 -26.70 8.74
N GLU A 119 -5.67 -26.44 9.31
CA GLU A 119 -6.72 -27.47 9.48
C GLU A 119 -7.22 -28.02 8.15
N TRP A 120 -7.20 -27.22 7.08
CA TRP A 120 -7.63 -27.66 5.75
C TRP A 120 -6.61 -28.55 5.07
N ALA A 121 -5.35 -28.46 5.48
CA ALA A 121 -4.29 -29.32 4.97
C ALA A 121 -4.48 -30.79 5.38
N GLU A 122 -5.32 -31.10 6.37
CA GLU A 122 -5.61 -32.46 6.81
C GLU A 122 -6.56 -33.22 5.87
N PHE A 123 -7.31 -32.50 5.02
CA PHE A 123 -8.29 -33.07 4.11
C PHE A 123 -7.76 -33.16 2.67
N ASP A 124 -8.21 -34.18 1.95
CA ASP A 124 -7.95 -34.33 0.52
C ASP A 124 -9.12 -33.78 -0.30
N PHE A 125 -8.86 -32.76 -1.11
CA PHE A 125 -9.84 -32.13 -1.99
C PHE A 125 -9.51 -32.34 -3.48
N THR A 126 -8.60 -33.26 -3.82
CA THR A 126 -8.17 -33.53 -5.21
C THR A 126 -9.34 -33.83 -6.14
N ASP A 127 -10.33 -34.60 -5.66
CA ASP A 127 -11.52 -35.02 -6.41
C ASP A 127 -12.67 -34.00 -6.40
N LEU A 128 -12.50 -32.83 -5.77
CA LEU A 128 -13.57 -31.83 -5.69
C LEU A 128 -13.82 -31.22 -7.08
N ASN A 129 -15.01 -31.48 -7.64
CA ASN A 129 -15.38 -30.94 -8.95
C ASN A 129 -15.85 -29.49 -8.84
N LEU A 130 -14.96 -28.57 -9.22
CA LEU A 130 -15.18 -27.13 -9.11
C LEU A 130 -15.39 -26.44 -10.47
N SER A 131 -16.16 -25.35 -10.45
CA SER A 131 -16.02 -24.27 -11.43
C SER A 131 -15.10 -23.19 -10.87
N THR A 132 -13.98 -22.94 -11.56
CA THR A 132 -12.89 -22.04 -11.14
C THR A 132 -12.85 -20.74 -11.93
N GLU A 133 -13.87 -20.42 -12.73
CA GLU A 133 -13.92 -19.18 -13.52
C GLU A 133 -13.69 -17.94 -12.64
N SER A 134 -14.30 -17.91 -11.46
CA SER A 134 -14.15 -16.80 -10.51
C SER A 134 -12.84 -16.79 -9.73
N ALA A 135 -11.97 -17.79 -9.92
CA ALA A 135 -10.75 -17.95 -9.14
C ALA A 135 -9.60 -17.07 -9.62
N TRP A 136 -9.60 -16.62 -10.88
CA TRP A 136 -8.47 -15.89 -11.45
C TRP A 136 -8.14 -14.61 -10.71
N ALA A 137 -9.13 -13.74 -10.49
CA ALA A 137 -8.90 -12.47 -9.81
C ALA A 137 -8.34 -12.63 -8.39
N PRO A 138 -8.92 -13.43 -7.47
CA PRO A 138 -8.35 -13.61 -6.13
C PRO A 138 -6.98 -14.29 -6.15
N LEU A 139 -6.74 -15.28 -7.04
CA LEU A 139 -5.42 -15.90 -7.20
C LEU A 139 -4.37 -14.88 -7.64
N ALA A 140 -4.70 -14.02 -8.61
CA ALA A 140 -3.82 -12.95 -9.09
C ALA A 140 -3.52 -11.92 -8.00
N VAL A 141 -4.54 -11.50 -7.26
CA VAL A 141 -4.40 -10.58 -6.10
C VAL A 141 -3.48 -11.19 -5.05
N GLY A 142 -3.69 -12.46 -4.68
CA GLY A 142 -2.86 -13.15 -3.71
C GLY A 142 -1.41 -13.28 -4.15
N LEU A 143 -1.17 -13.60 -5.43
CA LEU A 143 0.19 -13.75 -5.96
C LEU A 143 0.95 -12.41 -5.93
N ILE A 144 0.31 -11.33 -6.40
CA ILE A 144 0.93 -9.99 -6.41
C ILE A 144 1.17 -9.50 -4.99
N ALA A 145 0.24 -9.73 -4.07
CA ALA A 145 0.46 -9.40 -2.66
C ALA A 145 1.69 -10.15 -2.11
N CYS A 146 1.84 -11.44 -2.39
CA CYS A 146 3.00 -12.22 -1.96
C CYS A 146 4.31 -11.74 -2.58
N LEU A 147 4.35 -11.49 -3.89
CA LEU A 147 5.54 -10.97 -4.59
C LEU A 147 5.99 -9.61 -4.02
N ARG A 148 5.05 -8.82 -3.51
CA ARG A 148 5.32 -7.49 -2.93
C ARG A 148 5.50 -7.50 -1.42
N ASN A 149 5.54 -8.67 -0.79
CA ASN A 149 5.53 -8.81 0.67
C ASN A 149 4.39 -8.03 1.34
N GLY A 150 3.27 -7.87 0.65
CA GLY A 150 2.07 -7.23 1.16
C GLY A 150 1.17 -8.19 1.93
N GLU A 151 0.42 -7.63 2.88
CA GLU A 151 -0.66 -8.32 3.58
C GLU A 151 -2.02 -7.91 2.99
N LEU A 152 -2.93 -8.87 2.89
CA LEU A 152 -4.30 -8.67 2.47
C LEU A 152 -5.26 -8.77 3.65
N SER A 153 -6.30 -7.94 3.59
CA SER A 153 -7.38 -7.88 4.56
C SER A 153 -8.18 -9.16 4.48
N GLU A 154 -8.42 -9.78 5.64
CA GLU A 154 -9.30 -10.95 5.76
C GLU A 154 -10.75 -10.67 5.36
N HIS A 155 -11.14 -9.39 5.22
CA HIS A 155 -12.47 -8.98 4.80
C HIS A 155 -12.59 -8.74 3.29
N LEU A 156 -11.54 -9.02 2.52
CA LEU A 156 -11.52 -8.84 1.08
C LEU A 156 -12.16 -10.02 0.35
N PHE A 157 -13.13 -9.70 -0.50
CA PHE A 157 -13.67 -10.58 -1.52
C PHE A 157 -13.31 -10.05 -2.92
N VAL A 158 -12.76 -10.91 -3.75
CA VAL A 158 -12.47 -10.61 -5.16
C VAL A 158 -12.99 -11.74 -6.03
N THR A 159 -13.55 -11.41 -7.19
CA THR A 159 -14.02 -12.41 -8.16
C THR A 159 -13.83 -11.91 -9.59
N GLY A 160 -13.50 -12.81 -10.50
CA GLY A 160 -13.28 -12.48 -11.92
C GLY A 160 -12.54 -13.57 -12.65
N TYR A 161 -12.97 -13.87 -13.88
CA TYR A 161 -12.24 -14.61 -14.90
C TYR A 161 -11.60 -13.63 -15.86
N TRP A 162 -10.31 -13.78 -16.15
CA TRP A 162 -9.62 -12.95 -17.13
C TRP A 162 -9.65 -13.64 -18.49
N ASP A 163 -10.51 -13.16 -19.39
CA ASP A 163 -10.66 -13.75 -20.72
C ASP A 163 -9.58 -13.23 -21.68
N THR A 164 -8.52 -14.01 -21.82
CA THR A 164 -7.39 -13.71 -22.73
C THR A 164 -7.67 -14.03 -24.19
N GLN A 165 -8.80 -14.68 -24.51
CA GLN A 165 -9.15 -15.03 -25.90
C GLN A 165 -9.73 -13.84 -26.67
N ARG A 166 -10.13 -12.77 -25.97
CA ARG A 166 -10.64 -11.56 -26.61
C ARG A 166 -9.50 -10.61 -26.98
N PRO A 167 -9.67 -9.79 -28.04
CA PRO A 167 -8.69 -8.77 -28.42
C PRO A 167 -8.34 -7.81 -27.28
N ILE A 168 -9.34 -7.48 -26.46
CA ILE A 168 -9.19 -6.74 -25.22
C ILE A 168 -9.58 -7.71 -24.11
N ALA A 169 -8.63 -8.06 -23.25
CA ALA A 169 -8.95 -8.93 -22.13
C ALA A 169 -9.91 -8.21 -21.16
N ILE A 170 -10.98 -8.91 -20.82
CA ILE A 170 -12.00 -8.41 -19.92
C ILE A 170 -12.18 -9.35 -18.74
N TRP A 171 -12.63 -8.79 -17.64
CA TRP A 171 -13.19 -9.55 -16.54
C TRP A 171 -14.59 -10.03 -16.87
N ASP A 172 -14.80 -11.34 -16.84
CA ASP A 172 -16.14 -11.93 -16.89
C ASP A 172 -16.37 -12.83 -15.68
N VAL A 173 -17.62 -12.98 -15.29
CA VAL A 173 -18.08 -14.02 -14.36
C VAL A 173 -19.47 -14.40 -14.83
N THR A 174 -19.71 -15.69 -14.99
CA THR A 174 -21.04 -16.23 -15.29
C THR A 174 -22.06 -15.68 -14.31
N ALA A 175 -23.20 -15.19 -14.85
CA ALA A 175 -24.28 -14.66 -14.01
C ALA A 175 -24.81 -15.75 -13.05
N GLU A 176 -24.75 -17.00 -13.50
CA GLU A 176 -25.04 -18.19 -12.71
C GLU A 176 -24.04 -18.34 -11.57
N GLY A 177 -24.52 -18.28 -10.33
CA GLY A 177 -23.71 -18.42 -9.14
C GLY A 177 -23.02 -17.14 -8.64
N PHE A 178 -22.99 -16.02 -9.40
CA PHE A 178 -22.41 -14.76 -8.92
C PHE A 178 -23.10 -14.24 -7.66
N THR A 179 -24.44 -14.15 -7.69
CA THR A 179 -25.23 -13.76 -6.51
C THR A 179 -24.96 -14.69 -5.33
N THR A 180 -24.91 -16.01 -5.57
CA THR A 180 -24.62 -17.00 -4.52
C THR A 180 -23.26 -16.75 -3.89
N LYS A 181 -22.22 -16.52 -4.69
CA LYS A 181 -20.86 -16.21 -4.20
C LYS A 181 -20.84 -14.94 -3.33
N LEU A 182 -21.52 -13.88 -3.76
CA LEU A 182 -21.63 -12.64 -2.97
C LEU A 182 -22.33 -12.88 -1.64
N LEU A 183 -23.44 -13.63 -1.63
CA LEU A 183 -24.16 -13.94 -0.40
C LEU A 183 -23.32 -14.80 0.55
N THR A 184 -22.61 -15.81 0.02
CA THR A 184 -21.68 -16.62 0.80
C THR A 184 -20.57 -15.74 1.40
N ALA A 185 -20.01 -14.81 0.65
CA ALA A 185 -19.01 -13.88 1.16
C ALA A 185 -19.53 -12.99 2.30
N LEU A 186 -20.77 -12.51 2.20
CA LEU A 186 -21.41 -11.77 3.30
C LEU A 186 -21.64 -12.64 4.54
N GLU A 187 -22.03 -13.91 4.36
CA GLU A 187 -22.17 -14.87 5.48
C GLU A 187 -20.83 -15.10 6.20
N PHE A 188 -19.72 -15.04 5.46
CA PHE A 188 -18.36 -15.13 5.97
C PHE A 188 -17.86 -13.83 6.63
N GLY A 189 -18.65 -12.74 6.56
CA GLY A 189 -18.28 -11.46 7.17
C GLY A 189 -17.28 -10.64 6.33
N LEU A 190 -17.18 -10.91 5.03
CA LEU A 190 -16.42 -10.07 4.11
C LEU A 190 -17.16 -8.74 3.89
N THR A 191 -16.43 -7.63 3.91
CA THR A 191 -17.00 -6.27 3.83
C THR A 191 -16.42 -5.44 2.68
N LYS A 192 -15.30 -5.88 2.09
CA LYS A 192 -14.64 -5.22 0.96
C LYS A 192 -14.79 -6.09 -0.27
N PHE A 193 -15.48 -5.61 -1.30
CA PHE A 193 -15.80 -6.37 -2.50
C PHE A 193 -15.19 -5.72 -3.74
N VAL A 194 -14.51 -6.52 -4.55
CA VAL A 194 -14.03 -6.12 -5.87
C VAL A 194 -14.55 -7.07 -6.93
N VAL A 195 -15.34 -6.53 -7.86
CA VAL A 195 -16.10 -7.30 -8.85
C VAL A 195 -15.78 -6.86 -10.27
N PRO A 196 -16.09 -7.67 -11.30
CA PRO A 196 -15.99 -7.24 -12.69
C PRO A 196 -16.91 -6.02 -12.95
N PRO A 197 -16.50 -5.05 -13.80
CA PRO A 197 -17.33 -3.88 -14.09
C PRO A 197 -18.73 -4.23 -14.58
N GLY A 198 -18.87 -5.24 -15.45
CA GLY A 198 -20.15 -5.71 -15.97
C GLY A 198 -21.10 -6.33 -14.93
N ARG A 199 -20.63 -6.53 -13.68
CA ARG A 199 -21.40 -7.09 -12.57
C ARG A 199 -21.66 -6.08 -11.44
N LEU A 200 -21.20 -4.82 -11.58
CA LEU A 200 -21.32 -3.80 -10.53
C LEU A 200 -22.78 -3.56 -10.10
N GLU A 201 -23.69 -3.36 -11.04
CA GLU A 201 -25.10 -3.07 -10.73
C GLU A 201 -25.80 -4.27 -10.08
N GLN A 202 -25.47 -5.49 -10.52
CA GLN A 202 -25.97 -6.72 -9.87
C GLN A 202 -25.47 -6.83 -8.43
N ALA A 203 -24.20 -6.51 -8.17
CA ALA A 203 -23.65 -6.50 -6.81
C ALA A 203 -24.35 -5.46 -5.92
N LYS A 204 -24.55 -4.22 -6.41
CA LYS A 204 -25.30 -3.18 -5.69
C LYS A 204 -26.72 -3.62 -5.35
N GLN A 205 -27.44 -4.25 -6.28
CA GLN A 205 -28.78 -4.77 -6.03
C GLN A 205 -28.80 -5.82 -4.91
N VAL A 206 -27.79 -6.71 -4.89
CA VAL A 206 -27.63 -7.67 -3.80
C VAL A 206 -27.41 -6.93 -2.49
N PHE A 207 -26.45 -6.02 -2.39
CA PHE A 207 -26.13 -5.34 -1.13
C PHE A 207 -27.26 -4.45 -0.58
N ASN A 208 -27.96 -3.73 -1.46
CA ASN A 208 -29.11 -2.89 -1.08
C ASN A 208 -30.22 -3.72 -0.41
N LYS A 209 -30.42 -4.97 -0.83
CA LYS A 209 -31.41 -5.86 -0.23
C LYS A 209 -31.07 -6.26 1.20
N TYR A 210 -29.79 -6.26 1.57
CA TYR A 210 -29.30 -6.69 2.89
C TYR A 210 -29.01 -5.52 3.84
N GLN A 211 -29.23 -4.27 3.42
CA GLN A 211 -29.09 -3.04 4.23
C GLN A 211 -27.79 -2.93 5.02
N GLN A 212 -26.69 -3.44 4.48
CA GLN A 212 -25.39 -3.34 5.15
C GLN A 212 -24.72 -2.02 4.79
N SER A 213 -24.63 -1.11 5.75
CA SER A 213 -24.10 0.24 5.58
C SER A 213 -22.56 0.33 5.49
N GLU A 214 -21.85 -0.78 5.73
CA GLU A 214 -20.38 -0.80 5.82
C GLU A 214 -19.70 -1.56 4.66
N ILE A 215 -20.42 -1.82 3.56
CA ILE A 215 -19.83 -2.51 2.39
C ILE A 215 -19.06 -1.51 1.52
N GLU A 216 -17.76 -1.77 1.35
CA GLU A 216 -16.93 -1.07 0.36
C GLU A 216 -16.91 -1.88 -0.94
N LEU A 217 -17.36 -1.27 -2.04
CA LEU A 217 -17.48 -1.93 -3.35
C LEU A 217 -16.67 -1.19 -4.41
N LEU A 218 -15.69 -1.87 -5.00
CA LEU A 218 -14.90 -1.40 -6.14
C LEU A 218 -15.04 -2.33 -7.35
N VAL A 219 -14.49 -1.89 -8.48
CA VAL A 219 -14.43 -2.66 -9.72
C VAL A 219 -12.99 -2.99 -10.10
N LEU A 220 -12.79 -4.13 -10.74
CA LEU A 220 -11.52 -4.46 -11.39
C LEU A 220 -11.30 -3.57 -12.63
N LEU A 221 -10.04 -3.25 -12.96
CA LEU A 221 -9.74 -2.52 -14.19
C LEU A 221 -9.83 -3.49 -15.38
N GLN A 222 -10.41 -3.04 -16.49
CA GLN A 222 -10.39 -3.79 -17.75
C GLN A 222 -9.10 -3.49 -18.52
N GLY A 223 -8.73 -4.38 -19.45
CA GLY A 223 -7.74 -4.06 -20.47
C GLY A 223 -8.18 -2.86 -21.30
N SER A 224 -7.23 -2.18 -21.92
CA SER A 224 -7.50 -1.09 -22.87
C SER A 224 -6.84 -1.40 -24.22
N ASP A 225 -7.27 -0.73 -25.28
CA ASP A 225 -6.67 -0.90 -26.62
C ASP A 225 -5.18 -0.49 -26.66
N THR A 226 -4.74 0.36 -25.74
CA THR A 226 -3.38 0.90 -25.70
C THR A 226 -2.48 0.19 -24.70
N ASP A 227 -3.06 -0.41 -23.66
CA ASP A 227 -2.35 -1.22 -22.69
C ASP A 227 -2.74 -2.68 -22.92
N ASN A 228 -1.86 -3.43 -23.59
CA ASN A 228 -1.93 -4.90 -23.68
C ASN A 228 -2.44 -5.50 -22.37
N CYS A 229 -3.24 -6.57 -22.48
CA CYS A 229 -3.91 -7.37 -21.45
C CYS A 229 -3.11 -7.67 -20.16
N ASP A 230 -2.74 -6.64 -19.40
CA ASP A 230 -1.87 -6.74 -18.23
C ASP A 230 -2.72 -7.09 -17.00
N LEU A 231 -2.79 -8.39 -16.71
CA LEU A 231 -3.51 -8.95 -15.58
C LEU A 231 -3.05 -8.34 -14.25
N ALA A 232 -1.75 -8.05 -14.07
CA ALA A 232 -1.26 -7.49 -12.83
C ALA A 232 -1.77 -6.06 -12.61
N LYS A 233 -1.76 -5.24 -13.65
CA LYS A 233 -2.40 -3.91 -13.64
C LYS A 233 -3.89 -4.01 -13.36
N ALA A 234 -4.58 -4.98 -13.98
CA ALA A 234 -6.02 -5.15 -13.91
C ALA A 234 -6.55 -5.40 -12.48
N VAL A 235 -5.78 -6.11 -11.66
CA VAL A 235 -6.14 -6.43 -10.27
C VAL A 235 -5.62 -5.44 -9.23
N MET A 236 -4.86 -4.41 -9.63
CA MET A 236 -4.30 -3.43 -8.68
C MET A 236 -5.32 -2.77 -7.76
N PRO A 237 -6.55 -2.40 -8.20
CA PRO A 237 -7.55 -1.86 -7.27
C PRO A 237 -7.87 -2.82 -6.11
N ALA A 238 -7.89 -4.13 -6.38
CA ALA A 238 -8.16 -5.14 -5.36
C ALA A 238 -6.98 -5.33 -4.40
N VAL A 239 -5.74 -5.34 -4.91
CA VAL A 239 -4.53 -5.34 -4.08
C VAL A 239 -4.52 -4.10 -3.16
N ASN A 240 -4.84 -2.93 -3.70
CA ASN A 240 -4.82 -1.67 -2.96
C ASN A 240 -5.96 -1.56 -1.92
N LEU A 241 -7.16 -2.05 -2.26
CA LEU A 241 -8.30 -2.08 -1.33
C LEU A 241 -8.07 -3.11 -0.20
N GLY A 242 -7.52 -4.25 -0.59
CA GLY A 242 -7.19 -5.36 0.27
C GLY A 242 -6.01 -5.10 1.18
N GLY A 243 -5.04 -4.27 0.77
CA GLY A 243 -3.81 -4.03 1.50
C GLY A 243 -4.03 -3.65 2.97
N VAL A 244 -3.35 -4.36 3.87
CA VAL A 244 -3.30 -4.01 5.30
C VAL A 244 -2.23 -2.95 5.50
N GLU A 245 -2.61 -1.84 6.14
CA GLU A 245 -1.68 -0.77 6.51
C GLU A 245 -0.70 -1.28 7.58
N PRO A 246 0.62 -1.28 7.31
CA PRO A 246 1.60 -1.72 8.29
C PRO A 246 1.73 -0.68 9.39
N LYS A 247 1.65 -1.09 10.65
CA LYS A 247 1.77 -0.16 11.78
C LYS A 247 3.21 -0.05 12.22
N TRP A 248 3.65 1.16 12.52
CA TRP A 248 4.98 1.38 13.09
C TRP A 248 4.99 0.99 14.57
N GLU A 249 6.01 0.23 14.96
CA GLU A 249 6.33 -0.11 16.34
C GLU A 249 7.80 0.25 16.59
N GLU A 250 8.15 0.67 17.81
CA GLU A 250 9.51 1.14 18.07
C GLU A 250 10.55 0.04 17.82
N GLY A 251 11.51 0.31 16.91
CA GLY A 251 12.56 -0.64 16.53
C GLY A 251 12.31 -1.39 15.23
N CYS A 252 11.11 -1.30 14.64
CA CYS A 252 10.83 -1.98 13.36
C CYS A 252 11.51 -1.31 12.15
N GLU A 253 12.09 -0.12 12.30
CA GLU A 253 12.85 0.54 11.23
C GLU A 253 14.10 -0.24 10.75
N THR A 254 14.57 -1.22 11.53
CA THR A 254 15.63 -2.16 11.13
C THR A 254 15.10 -3.52 10.67
N ASP A 255 13.79 -3.75 10.77
CA ASP A 255 13.14 -4.96 10.27
C ASP A 255 12.89 -4.81 8.76
N GLU A 256 13.67 -5.53 7.96
CA GLU A 256 13.57 -5.52 6.51
C GLU A 256 12.17 -5.89 6.00
N ALA A 257 11.44 -6.78 6.70
CA ALA A 257 10.10 -7.19 6.31
C ALA A 257 9.08 -6.07 6.52
N TRP A 258 9.18 -5.37 7.66
CA TRP A 258 8.33 -4.21 7.93
C TRP A 258 8.62 -3.07 6.94
N VAL A 259 9.91 -2.74 6.73
CA VAL A 259 10.32 -1.68 5.78
C VAL A 259 9.79 -1.97 4.38
N ALA A 260 9.94 -3.21 3.88
CA ALA A 260 9.44 -3.61 2.58
C ALA A 260 7.90 -3.48 2.49
N SER A 261 7.18 -3.91 3.53
CA SER A 261 5.71 -3.78 3.60
C SER A 261 5.28 -2.31 3.60
N ALA A 262 5.95 -1.46 4.38
CA ALA A 262 5.65 -0.04 4.49
C ALA A 262 5.93 0.74 3.19
N GLN A 263 7.05 0.45 2.53
CA GLN A 263 7.35 0.96 1.19
C GLN A 263 6.28 0.55 0.18
N ASN A 264 5.95 -0.74 0.15
CA ASN A 264 4.96 -1.28 -0.76
C ASN A 264 3.58 -0.63 -0.56
N TRP A 265 3.12 -0.53 0.70
CA TRP A 265 1.85 0.12 1.01
C TRP A 265 1.84 1.59 0.60
N TYR A 266 2.91 2.35 0.92
CA TYR A 266 3.01 3.77 0.58
C TYR A 266 2.95 3.99 -0.93
N LEU A 267 3.75 3.25 -1.71
CA LEU A 267 3.87 3.42 -3.15
C LEU A 267 2.55 3.12 -3.88
N HIS A 268 1.84 2.08 -3.45
CA HIS A 268 0.64 1.57 -4.15
C HIS A 268 -0.68 2.13 -3.61
N SER A 269 -0.67 2.78 -2.45
CA SER A 269 -1.86 3.47 -1.93
C SER A 269 -2.18 4.75 -2.68
N SER A 270 -3.46 5.17 -2.63
CA SER A 270 -3.87 6.47 -3.17
C SER A 270 -3.12 7.61 -2.49
N ARG A 271 -2.89 8.72 -3.21
CA ARG A 271 -2.09 9.84 -2.70
C ARG A 271 -2.56 10.32 -1.31
N PRO A 272 -3.86 10.59 -1.06
CA PRO A 272 -4.32 11.00 0.28
C PRO A 272 -4.00 9.98 1.38
N LYS A 273 -4.21 8.67 1.13
CA LYS A 273 -3.91 7.60 2.10
C LYS A 273 -2.41 7.50 2.35
N SER A 274 -1.62 7.50 1.27
CA SER A 274 -0.16 7.40 1.34
C SER A 274 0.50 8.57 2.06
N THR A 275 -0.02 9.77 1.87
CA THR A 275 0.47 10.98 2.53
C THR A 275 0.12 10.94 4.02
N ASP A 276 -1.12 10.62 4.37
CA ASP A 276 -1.52 10.43 5.78
C ASP A 276 -0.65 9.39 6.50
N PHE A 277 -0.47 8.23 5.88
CA PHE A 277 0.38 7.15 6.38
C PHE A 277 1.84 7.56 6.53
N TYR A 278 2.39 8.31 5.56
CA TYR A 278 3.77 8.79 5.66
C TYR A 278 3.93 9.63 6.94
N GLY A 279 3.00 10.55 7.19
CA GLY A 279 3.02 11.36 8.40
C GLY A 279 2.86 10.57 9.70
N ARG A 280 2.03 9.52 9.74
CA ARG A 280 1.77 8.71 10.96
C ARG A 280 2.85 7.67 11.24
N GLU A 281 3.21 6.90 10.21
CA GLU A 281 3.95 5.64 10.38
C GLU A 281 5.39 5.71 9.83
N LEU A 282 5.68 6.57 8.83
CA LEU A 282 7.00 6.61 8.18
C LEU A 282 7.89 7.76 8.66
N LEU A 283 7.32 8.94 8.91
CA LEU A 283 8.07 10.17 9.15
C LEU A 283 9.05 10.02 10.31
N ARG A 284 8.57 9.48 11.45
CA ARG A 284 9.37 9.31 12.66
C ARG A 284 10.53 8.31 12.48
N PRO A 285 10.31 7.07 12.01
CA PRO A 285 11.42 6.13 11.80
C PRO A 285 12.41 6.61 10.73
N ILE A 286 11.95 7.20 9.62
CA ILE A 286 12.84 7.77 8.60
C ILE A 286 13.67 8.91 9.20
N ALA A 287 13.05 9.85 9.90
CA ALA A 287 13.78 10.96 10.51
C ALA A 287 14.83 10.49 11.52
N ARG A 288 14.54 9.44 12.30
CA ARG A 288 15.50 8.83 13.23
C ARG A 288 16.69 8.21 12.49
N LEU A 289 16.44 7.44 11.43
CA LEU A 289 17.47 6.85 10.57
C LEU A 289 18.39 7.94 10.01
N LEU A 290 17.81 8.97 9.40
CA LEU A 290 18.55 10.07 8.77
C LEU A 290 19.35 10.91 9.77
N ARG A 291 18.81 11.14 10.99
CA ARG A 291 19.58 11.76 12.08
C ARG A 291 20.81 10.95 12.43
N GLY A 292 20.67 9.63 12.54
CA GLY A 292 21.81 8.74 12.78
C GLY A 292 22.87 8.84 11.67
N GLN A 293 22.45 8.90 10.40
CA GLN A 293 23.37 9.10 9.27
C GLN A 293 24.10 10.45 9.33
N ILE A 294 23.40 11.53 9.67
CA ILE A 294 23.99 12.87 9.81
C ILE A 294 24.95 12.93 10.99
N ASP A 295 24.56 12.36 12.14
CA ASP A 295 25.36 12.39 13.36
C ASP A 295 26.65 11.53 13.21
N ASN A 296 26.70 10.59 12.26
CA ASN A 296 27.90 9.85 11.89
C ASN A 296 28.91 10.66 11.06
N VAL A 297 28.52 11.82 10.51
CA VAL A 297 29.44 12.71 9.81
C VAL A 297 30.08 13.65 10.84
N THR A 298 31.40 13.55 11.03
CA THR A 298 32.13 14.24 12.11
C THR A 298 31.84 15.74 12.20
N CYS A 299 31.75 16.45 11.07
CA CYS A 299 31.49 17.89 11.05
C CYS A 299 30.01 18.27 11.24
N LEU A 300 29.11 17.29 11.38
CA LEU A 300 27.67 17.44 11.57
C LEU A 300 27.16 16.78 12.87
N GLN A 301 28.02 16.08 13.61
CA GLN A 301 27.64 15.39 14.83
C GLN A 301 27.02 16.36 15.84
N GLY A 302 25.73 16.13 16.17
CA GLY A 302 24.99 16.99 17.09
C GLY A 302 24.68 18.39 16.55
N TRP A 303 25.02 18.69 15.29
CA TRP A 303 24.73 19.98 14.68
C TRP A 303 23.23 20.13 14.43
N ARG A 304 22.67 21.28 14.80
CA ARG A 304 21.24 21.61 14.61
C ARG A 304 21.10 23.06 14.16
N PRO A 305 20.47 23.35 13.02
CA PRO A 305 20.28 24.71 12.55
C PRO A 305 19.35 25.51 13.47
N ASP A 306 19.60 26.81 13.61
CA ASP A 306 18.64 27.71 14.23
C ASP A 306 17.46 27.99 13.29
N HIS A 307 17.74 28.00 11.98
CA HIS A 307 16.78 28.37 10.95
C HIS A 307 16.86 27.42 9.76
N LEU A 308 15.73 26.80 9.41
CA LEU A 308 15.56 26.05 8.17
C LEU A 308 14.90 26.94 7.11
N VAL A 309 15.47 27.00 5.92
CA VAL A 309 14.87 27.58 4.73
C VAL A 309 14.53 26.43 3.79
N THR A 310 13.28 26.32 3.38
CA THR A 310 12.85 25.32 2.40
C THR A 310 11.79 25.89 1.46
N ILE A 311 11.49 25.15 0.40
CA ILE A 311 10.55 25.54 -0.65
C ILE A 311 9.35 24.59 -0.59
N ALA A 312 8.13 25.11 -0.63
CA ALA A 312 6.94 24.27 -0.73
C ALA A 312 6.85 23.66 -2.13
N SER A 313 6.54 22.36 -2.18
CA SER A 313 6.28 21.61 -3.41
C SER A 313 5.04 20.73 -3.22
N THR A 314 4.69 19.95 -4.24
CA THR A 314 3.59 18.97 -4.13
C THR A 314 3.99 17.71 -3.34
N ALA A 315 5.27 17.55 -2.99
CA ALA A 315 5.76 16.58 -2.02
C ALA A 315 5.76 17.22 -0.63
N GLU A 316 4.58 17.26 0.00
CA GLU A 316 4.34 17.93 1.27
C GLU A 316 5.06 17.27 2.45
N GLU A 317 5.40 15.99 2.33
CA GLU A 317 6.12 15.23 3.34
C GLU A 317 7.57 15.68 3.57
N LEU A 318 8.19 16.36 2.60
CA LEU A 318 9.59 16.79 2.70
C LEU A 318 9.80 17.90 3.75
N ILE A 319 8.82 18.78 3.92
CA ILE A 319 8.89 19.87 4.91
C ILE A 319 8.94 19.31 6.34
N PRO A 320 7.95 18.50 6.80
CA PRO A 320 8.01 17.91 8.12
C PRO A 320 9.16 16.92 8.27
N LEU A 321 9.62 16.26 7.19
CA LEU A 321 10.84 15.45 7.24
C LEU A 321 12.07 16.28 7.58
N ALA A 322 12.32 17.37 6.86
CA ALA A 322 13.48 18.24 7.13
C ALA A 322 13.43 18.84 8.53
N ILE A 323 12.25 19.27 8.98
CA ILE A 323 12.04 19.75 10.35
C ILE A 323 12.33 18.62 11.36
N SER A 324 11.83 17.41 11.10
CA SER A 324 12.03 16.26 11.99
C SER A 324 13.49 15.82 12.06
N VAL A 325 14.24 15.87 10.96
CA VAL A 325 15.63 15.45 10.92
C VAL A 325 16.54 16.48 11.58
N PHE A 326 16.43 17.74 11.18
CA PHE A 326 17.37 18.77 11.61
C PHE A 326 16.94 19.50 12.88
N ASP A 327 15.69 19.38 13.31
CA ASP A 327 15.15 19.97 14.53
C ASP A 327 15.42 21.49 14.66
N PRO A 328 15.03 22.31 13.65
CA PRO A 328 15.30 23.74 13.65
C PRO A 328 14.41 24.50 14.64
N LYS A 329 14.91 25.65 15.15
CA LYS A 329 14.09 26.54 16.00
C LYS A 329 13.11 27.39 15.19
N ARG A 330 13.45 27.72 13.94
CA ARG A 330 12.64 28.54 13.02
C ARG A 330 12.62 27.90 11.64
N CYS A 331 11.53 28.07 10.90
CA CYS A 331 11.43 27.65 9.51
C CYS A 331 10.90 28.79 8.64
N THR A 332 11.56 29.10 7.53
CA THR A 332 11.01 29.94 6.45
C THR A 332 10.66 29.04 5.28
N LEU A 333 9.38 29.04 4.93
CA LEU A 333 8.81 28.25 3.84
C LEU A 333 8.41 29.18 2.69
N PHE A 334 9.13 29.08 1.56
CA PHE A 334 8.76 29.78 0.34
C PHE A 334 7.69 29.02 -0.41
N ALA A 335 6.52 29.63 -0.65
CA ALA A 335 5.40 28.97 -1.31
C ALA A 335 4.86 29.85 -2.44
N THR A 336 4.72 29.29 -3.65
CA THR A 336 3.99 29.98 -4.71
C THR A 336 2.49 30.03 -4.38
N ARG A 337 1.77 30.97 -4.98
CA ARG A 337 0.30 31.10 -4.82
C ARG A 337 -0.52 30.03 -5.54
N ASP A 338 0.14 29.01 -6.10
CA ASP A 338 -0.52 27.90 -6.76
C ASP A 338 -1.43 27.14 -5.77
N VAL A 339 -2.63 26.76 -6.22
CA VAL A 339 -3.63 26.10 -5.36
C VAL A 339 -3.10 24.79 -4.77
N GLU A 340 -2.35 24.01 -5.55
CA GLU A 340 -1.75 22.75 -5.10
C GLU A 340 -0.70 22.99 -4.01
N ILE A 341 0.15 24.00 -4.19
CA ILE A 341 1.18 24.36 -3.21
C ILE A 341 0.55 24.87 -1.93
N LYS A 342 -0.53 25.65 -2.01
CA LYS A 342 -1.31 26.05 -0.83
C LYS A 342 -1.82 24.84 -0.05
N LYS A 343 -2.39 23.84 -0.73
CA LYS A 343 -2.87 22.61 -0.08
C LYS A 343 -1.73 21.88 0.62
N SER A 344 -0.58 21.75 -0.03
CA SER A 344 0.60 21.10 0.55
C SER A 344 1.16 21.84 1.77
N VAL A 345 1.15 23.18 1.75
CA VAL A 345 1.50 24.00 2.93
C VAL A 345 0.51 23.77 4.08
N ASP A 346 -0.79 23.76 3.79
CA ASP A 346 -1.83 23.57 4.81
C ASP A 346 -1.76 22.14 5.40
N ALA A 347 -1.47 21.13 4.59
CA ALA A 347 -1.26 19.75 5.05
C ALA A 347 -0.02 19.62 5.95
N ALA A 348 1.12 20.20 5.53
CA ALA A 348 2.33 20.21 6.32
C ALA A 348 2.14 20.91 7.68
N LYS A 349 1.36 22.01 7.73
CA LYS A 349 0.97 22.64 9.00
C LYS A 349 0.16 21.71 9.89
N GLY A 350 -0.88 21.09 9.34
CA GLY A 350 -1.72 20.17 10.10
C GLY A 350 -0.89 19.06 10.75
N TRP A 351 0.11 18.53 10.04
CA TRP A 351 1.01 17.52 10.62
C TRP A 351 1.84 18.05 11.78
N LEU A 352 2.43 19.24 11.61
CA LEU A 352 3.26 19.87 12.65
C LEU A 352 2.43 20.31 13.87
N GLU A 353 1.15 20.61 13.69
CA GLU A 353 0.24 21.02 14.76
C GLU A 353 -0.32 19.83 15.55
N ASP A 354 -0.67 18.74 14.86
CA ASP A 354 -1.43 17.62 15.43
C ASP A 354 -0.57 16.43 15.90
N ARG A 355 0.58 16.16 15.28
CA ARG A 355 1.19 14.82 15.34
C ARG A 355 2.49 14.70 16.13
N ASP A 356 3.18 15.81 16.39
CA ASP A 356 4.42 15.77 17.17
C ASP A 356 4.54 16.94 18.16
N ARG A 357 4.04 16.69 19.38
CA ARG A 357 4.13 17.63 20.49
C ARG A 357 5.58 18.01 20.83
N ALA A 358 6.54 17.11 20.62
CA ALA A 358 7.95 17.38 20.91
C ALA A 358 8.56 18.33 19.88
N LEU A 359 8.24 18.13 18.58
CA LEU A 359 8.63 19.08 17.52
C LEU A 359 7.99 20.46 17.74
N ARG A 360 6.72 20.51 18.12
CA ARG A 360 6.02 21.77 18.42
C ARG A 360 6.66 22.57 19.55
N LEU A 361 7.27 21.91 20.54
CA LEU A 361 7.96 22.59 21.64
C LEU A 361 9.29 23.24 21.21
N ARG A 362 9.90 22.76 20.12
CA ARG A 362 11.20 23.23 19.63
C ARG A 362 11.09 24.19 18.45
N LEU A 363 10.21 23.89 17.49
CA LEU A 363 9.91 24.77 16.37
C LEU A 363 9.04 25.94 16.86
N ARG A 364 9.67 27.09 17.07
CA ARG A 364 9.01 28.27 17.64
C ARG A 364 8.14 28.99 16.63
N THR A 365 8.59 29.06 15.38
CA THR A 365 7.95 29.85 14.32
C THR A 365 8.11 29.21 12.94
N ILE A 366 7.02 29.17 12.17
CA ILE A 366 7.04 28.91 10.74
C ILE A 366 6.58 30.18 10.02
N ASP A 367 7.49 30.83 9.31
CA ASP A 367 7.21 31.97 8.45
C ASP A 367 6.94 31.50 7.02
N ILE A 368 5.79 31.88 6.46
CA ILE A 368 5.39 31.47 5.12
C ILE A 368 5.43 32.66 4.20
N VAL A 369 6.41 32.65 3.31
CA VAL A 369 6.60 33.70 2.32
C VAL A 369 5.85 33.30 1.06
N ARG A 370 4.70 33.93 0.83
CA ARG A 370 3.89 33.71 -0.37
C ARG A 370 4.43 34.51 -1.55
N LEU A 371 4.75 33.80 -2.62
CA LEU A 371 5.40 34.34 -3.81
C LEU A 371 4.45 34.29 -5.01
N GLU A 372 4.55 35.30 -5.86
CA GLU A 372 4.00 35.23 -7.22
C GLU A 372 4.82 34.24 -8.06
N ASN A 373 4.23 33.72 -9.14
CA ASN A 373 4.91 32.79 -10.05
C ASN A 373 5.62 33.57 -11.19
N ASP A 374 6.53 34.47 -10.83
CA ASP A 374 7.28 35.30 -11.78
C ASP A 374 8.77 35.47 -11.39
N ILE A 375 9.53 36.15 -12.25
CA ILE A 375 10.98 36.36 -12.03
C ILE A 375 11.25 37.28 -10.83
N SER A 376 10.36 38.22 -10.52
CA SER A 376 10.52 39.14 -9.39
C SER A 376 10.42 38.42 -8.02
N ALA A 377 9.70 37.30 -7.98
CA ALA A 377 9.69 36.44 -6.81
C ALA A 377 11.07 35.85 -6.50
N LEU A 378 11.90 35.58 -7.51
CA LEU A 378 13.24 35.01 -7.32
C LEU A 378 14.16 36.02 -6.61
N SER A 379 14.15 37.29 -7.01
CA SER A 379 14.94 38.33 -6.33
C SER A 379 14.48 38.53 -4.89
N THR A 380 13.16 38.44 -4.65
CA THR A 380 12.59 38.47 -3.29
C THR A 380 13.10 37.31 -2.44
N MET A 381 13.14 36.09 -2.98
CA MET A 381 13.71 34.92 -2.30
C MET A 381 15.19 35.14 -1.95
N THR A 382 16.00 35.53 -2.93
CA THR A 382 17.43 35.79 -2.75
C THR A 382 17.67 36.82 -1.65
N GLN A 383 16.94 37.94 -1.67
CA GLN A 383 17.03 38.97 -0.65
C GLN A 383 16.61 38.45 0.73
N ARG A 384 15.51 37.71 0.84
CA ARG A 384 15.05 37.17 2.12
C ARG A 384 16.06 36.23 2.74
N VAL A 385 16.60 35.27 1.98
CA VAL A 385 17.65 34.36 2.47
C VAL A 385 18.90 35.13 2.88
N ARG A 386 19.31 36.11 2.08
CA ARG A 386 20.46 36.97 2.40
C ARG A 386 20.26 37.70 3.72
N HIS A 387 19.08 38.25 3.97
CA HIS A 387 18.79 39.05 5.16
C HIS A 387 18.40 38.25 6.42
N LEU A 388 18.36 36.92 6.37
CA LEU A 388 18.13 36.11 7.57
C LEU A 388 19.24 36.34 8.60
N GLU A 389 18.82 36.54 9.85
CA GLU A 389 19.71 36.69 10.99
C GLU A 389 20.47 35.40 11.25
N ARG A 390 21.80 35.50 11.31
CA ARG A 390 22.68 34.39 11.67
C ARG A 390 23.08 34.59 13.12
N LEU A 391 22.38 33.90 14.02
CA LEU A 391 22.70 33.92 15.44
C LEU A 391 23.92 33.03 15.65
N ASN A 392 25.09 33.66 15.67
CA ASN A 392 26.37 32.98 15.75
C ASN A 392 26.74 32.71 17.22
N VAL A 393 25.87 31.98 17.94
CA VAL A 393 25.99 31.93 19.40
C VAL A 393 27.09 30.98 19.85
N ASP A 394 27.32 29.84 19.19
CA ASP A 394 28.31 28.85 19.68
C ASP A 394 28.97 27.99 18.57
N GLY A 395 28.92 28.39 17.29
CA GLY A 395 29.48 27.61 16.17
C GLY A 395 28.74 26.30 15.83
N CYS A 396 27.81 25.85 16.69
CA CYS A 396 26.94 24.70 16.48
C CYS A 396 25.57 25.04 15.85
N SER A 397 25.30 26.32 15.57
CA SER A 397 24.01 26.81 15.08
C SER A 397 24.18 27.65 13.82
N GLY A 398 23.24 27.53 12.89
CA GLY A 398 23.34 28.18 11.58
C GLY A 398 22.06 28.10 10.76
N ILE A 399 22.13 28.58 9.52
CA ILE A 399 21.04 28.48 8.55
C ILE A 399 21.24 27.21 7.73
N LEU A 400 20.18 26.40 7.65
CA LEU A 400 20.11 25.28 6.71
C LEU A 400 19.22 25.65 5.53
N LEU A 401 19.72 25.45 4.32
CA LEU A 401 19.00 25.65 3.07
C LEU A 401 18.66 24.28 2.48
N ASP A 402 17.41 23.83 2.64
CA ASP A 402 16.92 22.62 1.99
C ASP A 402 16.49 22.93 0.56
N LEU A 403 17.24 22.35 -0.39
CA LEU A 403 17.05 22.55 -1.82
C LEU A 403 16.37 21.37 -2.50
N THR A 404 15.90 20.40 -1.73
CA THR A 404 15.25 19.21 -2.29
C THR A 404 13.92 19.56 -2.94
N PRO A 405 12.99 20.26 -2.26
CA PRO A 405 11.73 20.64 -2.89
C PRO A 405 11.88 21.89 -3.77
N GLY A 406 10.87 22.12 -4.61
CA GLY A 406 10.75 23.33 -5.41
C GLY A 406 11.27 23.20 -6.85
N ARG A 407 11.05 24.26 -7.63
CA ARG A 407 11.58 24.33 -9.01
C ARG A 407 13.05 24.71 -8.98
N ARG A 408 13.83 24.25 -9.97
CA ARG A 408 15.27 24.58 -10.09
C ARG A 408 15.57 26.07 -9.97
N VAL A 409 14.75 26.93 -10.59
CA VAL A 409 14.93 28.40 -10.51
C VAL A 409 14.79 28.95 -9.08
N MET A 410 13.90 28.37 -8.27
CA MET A 410 13.73 28.75 -6.87
C MET A 410 14.90 28.25 -6.01
N GLN A 411 15.38 27.03 -6.28
CA GLN A 411 16.57 26.48 -5.62
C GLN A 411 17.80 27.34 -5.90
N MET A 412 17.97 27.80 -7.15
CA MET A 412 19.05 28.71 -7.52
C MET A 412 18.94 30.07 -6.80
N ALA A 413 17.74 30.61 -6.63
CA ALA A 413 17.54 31.86 -5.87
C ALA A 413 17.91 31.71 -4.38
N VAL A 414 17.54 30.57 -3.76
CA VAL A 414 17.97 30.25 -2.37
C VAL A 414 19.49 30.15 -2.29
N LEU A 415 20.11 29.43 -3.23
CA LEU A 415 21.58 29.29 -3.32
C LEU A 415 22.29 30.64 -3.51
N GLU A 416 21.77 31.52 -4.35
CA GLU A 416 22.36 32.84 -4.59
C GLU A 416 22.32 33.72 -3.33
N GLY A 417 21.28 33.55 -2.50
CA GLY A 417 21.12 34.20 -1.20
C GLY A 417 22.03 33.63 -0.10
N ALA A 418 22.56 32.43 -0.30
CA ALA A 418 23.42 31.75 0.68
C ALA A 418 24.73 32.51 0.93
N ARG A 419 25.16 32.51 2.19
CA ARG A 419 26.41 33.10 2.66
C ARG A 419 27.36 32.02 3.18
N GLN A 420 28.63 32.39 3.30
CA GLN A 420 29.64 31.54 3.91
C GLN A 420 29.18 31.07 5.31
N GLY A 421 29.38 29.79 5.60
CA GLY A 421 28.97 29.15 6.84
C GLY A 421 27.52 28.65 6.86
N ASP A 422 26.67 29.07 5.92
CA ASP A 422 25.37 28.44 5.72
C ASP A 422 25.59 26.98 5.28
N ARG A 423 24.67 26.10 5.64
CA ARG A 423 24.67 24.72 5.15
C ARG A 423 23.57 24.52 4.14
N ILE A 424 23.82 23.65 3.17
CA ILE A 424 22.87 23.24 2.16
C ILE A 424 22.55 21.77 2.40
N ALA A 425 21.27 21.41 2.33
CA ALA A 425 20.79 20.04 2.34
C ALA A 425 20.10 19.70 1.01
N CYS A 426 20.35 18.47 0.55
CA CYS A 426 19.60 17.83 -0.53
C CYS A 426 19.35 16.36 -0.16
N TRP A 427 18.11 15.90 -0.26
CA TRP A 427 17.77 14.49 -0.06
C TRP A 427 17.94 13.74 -1.37
N TRP A 428 18.98 12.91 -1.45
CA TRP A 428 19.06 11.90 -2.51
C TRP A 428 18.12 10.74 -2.15
N HIS A 429 17.39 10.18 -3.11
CA HIS A 429 16.52 9.03 -2.86
C HIS A 429 16.33 8.21 -4.12
N ASN A 430 15.91 6.97 -3.96
CA ASN A 430 15.44 6.17 -5.08
C ASN A 430 14.00 6.59 -5.43
N THR A 431 13.65 6.41 -6.70
CA THR A 431 12.31 6.69 -7.21
C THR A 431 11.75 5.41 -7.80
N ASP A 432 10.52 5.07 -7.41
CA ASP A 432 9.82 3.93 -7.98
C ASP A 432 9.54 4.19 -9.47
N PRO A 433 9.96 3.29 -10.38
CA PRO A 433 9.87 3.53 -11.82
C PRO A 433 8.42 3.62 -12.33
N ILE A 434 7.47 3.00 -11.62
CA ILE A 434 6.06 2.91 -12.01
C ILE A 434 5.30 4.15 -11.55
N THR A 435 5.32 4.41 -10.25
CA THR A 435 4.58 5.50 -9.61
C THR A 435 5.31 6.84 -9.68
N ARG A 436 6.62 6.82 -9.98
CA ARG A 436 7.53 7.99 -9.97
C ARG A 436 7.62 8.69 -8.62
N ARG A 437 7.27 8.00 -7.55
CA ARG A 437 7.32 8.49 -6.18
C ARG A 437 8.66 8.14 -5.53
N SER A 438 9.10 8.96 -4.58
CA SER A 438 10.25 8.64 -3.74
C SER A 438 9.98 7.36 -2.95
N VAL A 439 10.95 6.45 -2.91
CA VAL A 439 10.84 5.21 -2.13
C VAL A 439 11.25 5.52 -0.69
N PRO A 440 10.35 5.38 0.31
CA PRO A 440 10.69 5.64 1.71
C PRO A 440 11.88 4.80 2.19
N PHE A 441 12.65 5.27 3.16
CA PHE A 441 13.88 4.65 3.68
C PHE A 441 15.06 4.56 2.70
N THR A 442 14.94 5.13 1.51
CA THR A 442 16.06 5.24 0.56
C THR A 442 16.69 6.63 0.56
N GLU A 443 16.17 7.53 1.39
CA GLU A 443 16.68 8.88 1.55
C GLU A 443 18.12 8.86 2.10
N GLN A 444 18.96 9.71 1.52
CA GLN A 444 20.33 9.95 1.95
C GLN A 444 20.55 11.47 2.03
N PRO A 445 20.88 12.02 3.21
CA PRO A 445 21.10 13.44 3.38
C PRO A 445 22.46 13.82 2.81
N LEU A 446 22.46 14.66 1.78
CA LEU A 446 23.67 15.33 1.29
C LEU A 446 23.72 16.71 1.93
N VAL A 447 24.65 16.91 2.87
CA VAL A 447 24.79 18.17 3.60
C VAL A 447 26.21 18.71 3.46
N TRP A 448 26.34 19.95 3.02
CA TRP A 448 27.64 20.62 2.89
C TRP A 448 27.57 22.07 3.31
N GLU A 449 28.73 22.65 3.64
CA GLU A 449 28.87 24.04 4.03
C GLU A 449 29.23 24.92 2.83
N VAL A 450 28.64 26.11 2.77
CA VAL A 450 29.00 27.14 1.80
C VAL A 450 30.34 27.76 2.21
N LYS A 451 31.36 27.60 1.35
CA LYS A 451 32.71 28.16 1.57
C LYS A 451 32.83 29.58 0.97
N SER A 452 33.78 30.40 1.47
CA SER A 452 34.01 31.78 0.98
C SER A 452 34.36 31.83 -0.50
N ASP A 453 35.01 30.78 -0.99
CA ASP A 453 35.59 30.75 -2.32
C ASP A 453 34.50 30.28 -3.29
N ARG A 454 33.56 31.18 -3.59
CA ARG A 454 32.62 30.98 -4.70
C ARG A 454 33.44 30.87 -6.00
N LEU A 455 33.51 29.67 -6.57
CA LEU A 455 33.40 29.51 -8.01
C LEU A 455 32.15 28.65 -8.24
N LEU A 456 31.09 29.32 -8.68
CA LEU A 456 30.10 28.66 -9.54
C LEU A 456 30.81 28.16 -10.80
#